data_AF-A0AA43UKN2-F1
#
_entry.id   AF-A0AA43UKN2-F1
#
_cell.length_a   1.000
_cell.length_b   1.000
_cell.length_c   1.000
_cell.angle_alpha   90.00
_cell.angle_beta   90.00
_cell.angle_gamma   90.00
#
_symmetry.space_group_name_H-M   'P 1'
#
loop_
_entity.id
_entity.type
_entity.pdbx_description
1 polymer ?
#
loop_
_entity_poly.entity_id
_entity_poly.type
_entity_poly.pdbx_seq_one_letter_code
_entity_poly.pdbx_strand_id
1 'polypeptide(L)'
;MYCQNCGKEIPDGAKFCPECGRSSEPGAAPGGMDANTAVMFNKKSEGLALILSLLITGLGQIYVGQTTRGIWMLVGAIVLWALAFILLFPGIIAVILWIYGMYDAYKLANEYNRYLLDHNGQPPW
;
A
#
# COMPACT_ATOMS: atom_id res chain seq x y z
N MET A 1 15.92 54.22 -28.27
CA MET A 1 15.27 52.97 -28.76
C MET A 1 13.77 52.95 -28.42
N TYR A 2 12.88 52.25 -29.13
CA TYR A 2 11.43 52.21 -28.77
C TYR A 2 11.08 51.02 -27.87
N CYS A 3 10.19 51.22 -26.89
CA CYS A 3 9.70 50.17 -25.99
C CYS A 3 8.85 49.15 -26.74
N GLN A 4 9.22 47.86 -26.69
CA GLN A 4 8.43 46.79 -27.32
C GLN A 4 7.06 46.53 -26.66
N ASN A 5 6.80 47.12 -25.50
CA ASN A 5 5.53 46.95 -24.79
C ASN A 5 4.55 48.10 -25.02
N CYS A 6 4.99 49.36 -24.95
CA CYS A 6 4.11 50.53 -25.07
C CYS A 6 4.38 51.41 -26.30
N GLY A 7 5.41 51.11 -27.09
CA GLY A 7 5.73 51.83 -28.32
C GLY A 7 6.38 53.21 -28.14
N LYS A 8 6.51 53.72 -26.90
CA LYS A 8 7.16 55.01 -26.63
C LYS A 8 8.68 54.94 -26.70
N GLU A 9 9.29 56.09 -26.98
CA GLU A 9 10.74 56.22 -27.06
C GLU A 9 11.38 56.11 -25.67
N ILE A 10 12.41 55.26 -25.58
CA ILE A 10 13.24 55.04 -24.40
C ILE A 10 14.58 55.74 -24.62
N PRO A 11 15.01 56.60 -23.69
CA PRO A 11 16.30 57.28 -23.78
C PRO A 11 17.46 56.29 -23.68
N ASP A 12 18.57 56.60 -24.35
CA ASP A 12 19.74 55.73 -24.41
C ASP A 12 20.36 55.55 -23.02
N GLY A 13 20.58 54.30 -22.61
CA GLY A 13 21.09 53.93 -21.29
C GLY A 13 20.05 53.72 -20.19
N ALA A 14 18.75 53.96 -20.44
CA ALA A 14 17.72 53.62 -19.48
C ALA A 14 17.49 52.11 -19.41
N LYS A 15 17.56 51.54 -18.20
CA LYS A 15 17.32 50.11 -17.91
C LYS A 15 15.83 49.72 -17.92
N PHE A 16 14.96 50.72 -17.73
CA PHE A 16 13.52 50.56 -17.68
C PHE A 16 12.82 51.66 -18.48
N CYS A 17 11.70 51.32 -19.10
CA CYS A 17 10.85 52.27 -19.80
C CYS A 17 10.20 53.22 -18.78
N PRO A 18 10.41 54.55 -18.84
CA PRO A 18 9.86 55.51 -17.87
C PRO A 18 8.34 55.64 -17.95
N GLU A 19 7.74 55.17 -19.04
CA GLU A 19 6.31 55.35 -19.34
C GLU A 19 5.47 54.13 -18.95
N CYS A 20 6.03 52.92 -18.97
CA CYS A 20 5.30 51.70 -18.61
C CYS A 20 6.03 50.80 -17.60
N GLY A 21 7.24 51.17 -17.18
CA GLY A 21 8.03 50.47 -16.17
C GLY A 21 8.73 49.18 -16.63
N ARG A 22 8.53 48.72 -17.88
CA ARG A 22 9.13 47.45 -18.36
C ARG A 22 10.61 47.61 -18.70
N SER A 23 11.44 46.62 -18.37
CA SER A 23 12.87 46.66 -18.69
C SER A 23 13.13 46.66 -20.20
N SER A 24 14.18 47.34 -20.59
CA SER A 24 14.64 47.51 -21.98
C SER A 24 15.86 46.65 -22.31
N GLU A 25 16.34 45.84 -21.36
CA GLU A 25 17.45 44.91 -21.57
C GLU A 25 16.99 43.69 -22.39
N PRO A 26 17.69 43.30 -23.49
CA PRO A 26 17.33 42.19 -24.38
C PRO A 26 17.37 40.76 -23.77
N GLY A 27 17.28 40.61 -22.44
CA GLY A 27 17.42 39.31 -21.77
C GLY A 27 16.55 39.11 -20.53
N ALA A 28 15.76 40.10 -20.12
CA ALA A 28 14.88 39.99 -18.96
C ALA A 28 13.47 39.57 -19.40
N ALA A 29 13.31 38.31 -19.81
CA ALA A 29 11.98 37.72 -19.92
C ALA A 29 11.32 37.69 -18.52
N PRO A 30 10.04 38.08 -18.38
CA PRO A 30 9.36 38.01 -17.11
C PRO A 30 9.08 36.54 -16.76
N GLY A 31 9.73 36.05 -15.71
CA GLY A 31 9.26 34.90 -14.91
C GLY A 31 9.11 33.58 -15.65
N GLY A 32 10.14 33.10 -16.34
CA GLY A 32 10.24 31.68 -16.64
C GLY A 32 10.58 30.93 -15.36
N MET A 33 9.68 30.08 -14.87
CA MET A 33 9.97 29.16 -13.76
C MET A 33 11.12 28.26 -14.21
N ASP A 34 12.25 28.26 -13.49
CA ASP A 34 13.37 27.42 -13.86
C ASP A 34 12.93 25.94 -13.80
N ALA A 35 13.46 25.13 -14.71
CA ALA A 35 13.08 23.72 -14.79
C ALA A 35 13.33 22.99 -13.45
N ASN A 36 14.31 23.44 -12.67
CA ASN A 36 14.67 22.87 -11.38
C ASN A 36 13.63 23.16 -10.28
N THR A 37 13.03 24.36 -10.24
CA THR A 37 11.94 24.67 -9.28
C THR A 37 10.66 23.90 -9.63
N ALA A 38 10.35 23.74 -10.92
CA ALA A 38 9.21 22.92 -11.34
C ALA A 38 9.35 21.45 -10.90
N VAL A 39 10.57 20.91 -10.92
CA VAL A 39 10.88 19.55 -10.43
C VAL A 39 10.73 19.44 -8.90
N MET A 40 11.18 20.45 -8.14
CA MET A 40 11.05 20.46 -6.68
C MET A 40 9.59 20.46 -6.22
N PHE A 41 8.72 21.24 -6.86
CA PHE A 41 7.30 21.29 -6.51
C PHE A 41 6.54 19.98 -6.81
N ASN A 42 7.01 19.17 -7.76
CA ASN A 42 6.40 17.89 -8.10
C ASN A 42 7.01 16.68 -7.35
N LYS A 43 8.04 16.90 -6.53
CA LYS A 43 8.73 15.82 -5.82
C LYS A 43 7.82 15.24 -4.73
N LYS A 44 7.35 14.00 -4.94
CA LYS A 44 6.64 13.22 -3.91
C LYS A 44 7.63 12.73 -2.84
N SER A 45 7.16 12.61 -1.59
CA SER A 45 8.01 12.16 -0.48
C SER A 45 8.25 10.65 -0.54
N GLU A 46 9.52 10.24 -0.56
CA GLU A 46 9.88 8.82 -0.55
C GLU A 46 9.46 8.15 0.79
N GLY A 47 9.59 8.89 1.90
CA GLY A 47 9.23 8.39 3.24
C GLY A 47 7.73 8.13 3.41
N LEU A 48 6.88 9.02 2.89
CA LEU A 48 5.42 8.79 2.91
C LEU A 48 5.05 7.54 2.11
N ALA A 49 5.66 7.32 0.93
CA ALA A 49 5.38 6.14 0.12
C ALA A 49 5.69 4.82 0.88
N LEU A 50 6.74 4.81 1.70
CA LEU A 50 7.10 3.65 2.53
C LEU A 50 6.10 3.45 3.68
N ILE A 51 5.75 4.51 4.41
CA ILE A 51 4.79 4.41 5.52
C ILE A 51 3.42 3.95 5.01
N LEU A 52 2.98 4.46 3.85
CA LEU A 52 1.74 4.01 3.22
C LEU A 52 1.82 2.53 2.84
N SER A 53 2.97 2.05 2.36
CA SER A 53 3.18 0.63 2.03
C SER A 53 3.23 -0.27 3.27
N LEU A 54 3.70 0.26 4.41
CA LEU A 54 3.75 -0.45 5.68
C LEU A 54 2.34 -0.64 6.26
N LEU A 55 1.47 0.37 6.16
CA LEU A 55 0.09 0.28 6.64
C LEU A 55 -0.72 -0.74 5.84
N ILE A 56 -0.65 -0.66 4.51
CA ILE A 56 -1.33 -1.60 3.61
C ILE A 56 -0.45 -1.85 2.38
N THR A 57 -0.15 -3.13 2.14
CA THR A 57 0.54 -3.55 0.90
C THR A 57 -0.20 -3.02 -0.33
N GLY A 58 0.50 -2.26 -1.17
CA GLY A 58 -0.02 -1.66 -2.39
C GLY A 58 -0.33 -0.15 -2.31
N LEU A 59 -0.53 0.43 -1.13
CA LEU A 59 -0.89 1.86 -1.00
C LEU A 59 0.23 2.83 -1.44
N GLY A 60 1.51 2.51 -1.17
CA GLY A 60 2.61 3.38 -1.62
C GLY A 60 2.76 3.45 -3.14
N GLN A 61 2.41 2.37 -3.86
CA GLN A 61 2.39 2.36 -5.33
C GLN A 61 1.25 3.24 -5.88
N ILE A 62 0.10 3.26 -5.21
CA ILE A 62 -1.02 4.16 -5.54
C ILE A 62 -0.62 5.62 -5.30
N TYR A 63 0.12 5.93 -4.23
CA TYR A 63 0.59 7.29 -3.93
C TYR A 63 1.51 7.89 -5.00
N VAL A 64 2.40 7.07 -5.58
CA VAL A 64 3.28 7.45 -6.70
C VAL A 64 2.52 7.62 -8.02
N GLY A 65 1.25 7.20 -8.09
CA GLY A 65 0.42 7.26 -9.30
C GLY A 65 0.45 5.97 -10.14
N GLN A 66 1.15 4.92 -9.68
CA GLN A 66 1.16 3.60 -10.33
C GLN A 66 0.03 2.72 -9.79
N THR A 67 -1.22 3.16 -10.01
CA THR A 67 -2.43 2.56 -9.43
C THR A 67 -2.56 1.07 -9.75
N THR A 68 -2.30 0.66 -11.00
CA THR A 68 -2.44 -0.74 -11.42
C THR A 68 -1.52 -1.67 -10.63
N ARG A 69 -0.28 -1.26 -10.35
CA ARG A 69 0.67 -2.07 -9.56
C ARG A 69 0.22 -2.19 -8.11
N GLY A 70 -0.26 -1.09 -7.52
CA GLY A 70 -0.78 -1.08 -6.16
C GLY A 70 -2.00 -1.98 -6.00
N ILE A 71 -2.93 -1.97 -6.96
CA ILE A 71 -4.14 -2.79 -6.92
C ILE A 71 -3.79 -4.28 -6.96
N TRP A 72 -2.93 -4.73 -7.89
CA TRP A 72 -2.58 -6.16 -7.96
C TRP A 72 -1.84 -6.65 -6.71
N MET A 73 -0.96 -5.83 -6.12
CA MET A 73 -0.31 -6.17 -4.85
C MET A 73 -1.31 -6.25 -3.69
N LEU A 74 -2.28 -5.33 -3.63
CA LEU A 74 -3.31 -5.30 -2.59
C LEU A 74 -4.26 -6.50 -2.70
N VAL A 75 -4.74 -6.81 -3.91
CA VAL A 75 -5.59 -7.98 -4.16
C VAL A 75 -4.83 -9.28 -3.84
N GLY A 76 -3.57 -9.39 -4.29
CA GLY A 76 -2.74 -10.55 -3.98
C GLY A 76 -2.55 -10.75 -2.47
N ALA A 77 -2.30 -9.68 -1.73
CA ALA A 77 -2.17 -9.74 -0.27
C ALA A 77 -3.46 -10.19 0.43
N ILE A 78 -4.62 -9.66 0.01
CA ILE A 78 -5.93 -10.06 0.55
C ILE A 78 -6.22 -11.54 0.27
N VAL A 79 -5.96 -11.99 -0.97
CA VAL A 79 -6.16 -13.39 -1.36
C VAL A 79 -5.27 -14.32 -0.54
N LEU A 80 -3.99 -13.98 -0.36
CA LEU A 80 -3.07 -14.78 0.44
C LEU A 80 -3.49 -14.83 1.91
N TRP A 81 -3.94 -13.71 2.49
CA TRP A 81 -4.47 -13.68 3.85
C TRP A 81 -5.75 -14.51 3.99
N ALA A 82 -6.67 -14.42 3.04
CA ALA A 82 -7.90 -15.20 3.03
C ALA A 82 -7.61 -16.70 2.91
N LEU A 83 -6.70 -17.08 2.00
CA LEU A 83 -6.26 -18.47 1.83
C LEU A 83 -5.58 -19.00 3.10
N ALA A 84 -4.70 -18.20 3.72
CA ALA A 84 -4.07 -18.57 4.98
C ALA A 84 -5.11 -18.84 6.08
N PHE A 85 -6.12 -17.97 6.20
CA PHE A 85 -7.21 -18.15 7.16
C PHE A 85 -8.03 -19.42 6.86
N ILE A 86 -8.39 -19.64 5.59
CA ILE A 86 -9.15 -20.82 5.13
C ILE A 86 -8.40 -22.11 5.39
N LEU A 87 -7.06 -22.12 5.32
CA LEU A 87 -6.27 -23.32 5.55
C LEU A 87 -5.95 -23.53 7.04
N LEU A 88 -5.70 -22.46 7.79
CA LEU A 88 -5.30 -22.53 9.19
C LEU A 88 -6.44 -22.98 10.11
N PHE A 89 -7.65 -22.39 9.96
CA PHE A 89 -8.76 -22.65 10.87
C PHE A 89 -9.25 -24.11 10.85
N PRO A 90 -9.50 -24.74 9.68
CA PRO A 90 -9.83 -26.16 9.62
C PRO A 90 -8.70 -27.05 10.14
N GLY A 91 -7.44 -26.65 9.94
CA GLY A 91 -6.28 -27.37 10.49
C GLY A 91 -6.33 -27.46 12.02
N ILE A 92 -6.64 -26.35 12.71
CA ILE A 92 -6.80 -26.33 14.17
C ILE A 92 -7.97 -27.23 14.62
N ILE A 93 -9.11 -27.13 13.94
CA ILE A 93 -10.29 -27.96 14.26
C ILE A 93 -9.98 -29.44 14.06
N ALA A 94 -9.28 -29.80 12.98
CA ALA A 94 -8.89 -31.17 12.70
C ALA A 94 -8.02 -31.75 13.82
N VAL A 95 -7.04 -30.98 14.33
CA VAL A 95 -6.20 -31.41 15.46
C VAL A 95 -7.02 -31.62 16.73
N ILE A 96 -7.97 -30.73 17.02
CA ILE A 96 -8.87 -30.87 18.19
C ILE A 96 -9.71 -32.15 18.07
N LEU A 97 -10.33 -32.38 16.91
CA LEU A 97 -11.12 -33.59 16.66
C LEU A 97 -10.26 -34.85 16.75
N TRP A 98 -9.00 -34.78 16.34
CA TRP A 98 -8.08 -35.91 16.42
C TRP A 98 -7.77 -36.28 17.87
N ILE A 99 -7.48 -35.29 18.72
CA ILE A 99 -7.26 -35.50 20.16
C ILE A 99 -8.54 -36.01 20.83
N TYR A 100 -9.69 -35.42 20.49
CA TYR A 100 -10.98 -35.87 21.02
C TYR A 100 -11.26 -37.33 20.63
N GLY A 101 -11.00 -37.72 19.38
CA GLY A 101 -11.16 -39.11 18.92
C GLY A 101 -10.23 -40.08 19.66
N MET A 102 -9.00 -39.68 19.99
CA MET A 102 -8.12 -40.50 20.83
C MET A 102 -8.68 -40.70 22.24
N TYR A 103 -9.19 -39.64 22.85
CA TYR A 103 -9.81 -39.70 24.17
C TYR A 103 -11.06 -40.59 24.19
N ASP A 104 -11.93 -40.42 23.19
CA ASP A 104 -13.15 -41.21 23.04
C ASP A 104 -12.84 -42.70 22.84
N ALA A 105 -11.89 -43.02 21.95
CA ALA A 105 -11.43 -44.39 21.73
C ALA A 105 -10.86 -45.03 23.01
N TYR A 106 -10.04 -44.27 23.78
CA TYR A 106 -9.52 -44.75 25.06
C TYR A 106 -10.65 -45.05 26.07
N LYS A 107 -11.62 -44.14 26.18
CA LYS A 107 -12.76 -44.31 27.08
C LYS A 107 -13.61 -45.51 26.69
N LEU A 108 -13.92 -45.65 25.39
CA LEU A 108 -14.72 -46.75 24.86
C LEU A 108 -14.03 -48.11 25.06
N ALA A 109 -12.72 -48.19 24.82
CA ALA A 109 -11.94 -49.40 25.06
C ALA A 109 -11.94 -49.79 26.55
N ASN A 110 -11.81 -48.81 27.45
CA ASN A 110 -11.87 -49.07 28.88
C ASN A 110 -13.27 -49.54 29.33
N GLU A 111 -14.33 -48.98 28.76
CA GLU A 111 -15.70 -49.41 29.03
C GLU A 111 -15.99 -50.83 28.51
N TYR A 112 -15.53 -51.13 27.30
CA TYR A 112 -15.60 -52.47 26.71
C TYR A 112 -14.89 -53.51 27.58
N ASN A 113 -13.66 -53.21 28.02
CA ASN A 113 -12.89 -54.13 28.88
C ASN A 113 -13.58 -54.36 30.23
N ARG A 114 -14.17 -53.33 30.85
CA ARG A 114 -14.96 -53.51 32.07
C ARG A 114 -16.18 -54.39 31.83
N TYR A 115 -16.90 -54.19 30.73
CA TYR A 115 -18.05 -55.03 30.40
C TYR A 115 -17.68 -56.50 30.26
N LEU A 116 -16.56 -56.80 29.58
CA LEU A 116 -16.06 -58.17 29.44
C LEU A 116 -15.79 -58.83 30.78
N LEU A 117 -15.23 -58.10 31.74
CA LEU A 117 -14.97 -58.61 33.10
C LEU A 117 -16.27 -58.93 33.84
N ASP A 118 -17.29 -58.11 33.64
CA ASP A 118 -18.60 -58.29 34.29
C ASP A 118 -19.46 -59.41 33.65
N HIS A 119 -19.21 -59.75 32.38
CA HIS A 119 -20.03 -60.69 31.58
C HIS A 119 -19.28 -61.94 31.12
N ASN A 120 -18.28 -62.41 31.89
CA ASN A 120 -17.51 -63.61 31.59
C ASN A 120 -16.93 -63.65 30.15
N GLY A 121 -16.51 -62.49 29.64
CA GLY A 121 -15.91 -62.34 28.32
C GLY A 121 -16.88 -62.25 27.14
N GLN A 122 -18.20 -62.12 27.36
CA GLN A 122 -19.16 -61.85 26.30
C GLN A 122 -19.10 -60.37 25.88
N PRO A 123 -19.00 -60.04 24.57
CA PRO A 123 -18.95 -58.67 24.11
C PRO A 123 -20.30 -57.94 24.30
N PRO A 124 -20.29 -56.63 24.60
CA PRO A 124 -21.49 -55.83 24.80
C PRO A 124 -22.26 -55.51 23.50
N TRP A 125 -21.60 -55.56 22.34
CA TRP A 125 -22.15 -55.34 21.00
C TRP A 125 -21.32 -56.05 19.94
#